data_AF-A0A2S1SIP1-F1
#
_entry.id   AF-A0A2S1SIP1-F1
#
_cell.length_a   1.000
_cell.length_b   1.000
_cell.length_c   1.000
_cell.angle_alpha   90.00
_cell.angle_beta   90.00
_cell.angle_gamma   90.00
#
_symmetry.space_group_name_H-M   'P 1'
#
loop_
_entity.id
_entity.type
_entity.pdbx_description
1 polymer ?
#
loop_
_entity_poly.entity_id
_entity_poly.type
_entity_poly.pdbx_seq_one_letter_code
_entity_poly.pdbx_strand_id
1 'polypeptide(L)'
;MPEGPTIVILKEEASPFTGKRVAAAQGNARIDMGRLEEQQILSFKSWGKHFLICFAGFTIRIHFLMFGSYLINERKKAVPRLRLEFDDGEINFYTCAIKVLEGDVNDHYDWSGDVMNPEWNARKAKKKLKAIPDKMICDSLLEQDIFSGVGNIIKNEVLYRLKVHPESLTGSIPDAEIREIIKEAQHYSFEFLEWKKKSELKKHWLAYTKKTCKRCDLPIIKEYTGAKKRRSFFCINCQKLYHG
;
A
#
# COMPACT_ATOMS: atom_id res chain seq x y z
N MET A 1 7.00 1.84 7.01
CA MET A 1 5.90 2.53 6.34
C MET A 1 5.08 1.47 5.63
N PRO A 2 3.82 1.28 6.02
CA PRO A 2 2.92 0.33 5.39
C PRO A 2 2.65 0.70 3.92
N GLU A 3 2.87 -0.27 3.04
CA GLU A 3 2.45 -0.26 1.63
C GLU A 3 1.56 -1.49 1.39
N GLY A 4 0.96 -1.63 0.21
CA GLY A 4 0.00 -2.71 -0.07
C GLY A 4 0.44 -4.11 0.40
N PRO A 5 1.68 -4.53 0.11
CA PRO A 5 2.20 -5.83 0.56
C PRO A 5 2.14 -6.04 2.07
N THR A 6 2.33 -4.98 2.87
CA THR A 6 2.24 -5.07 4.34
C THR A 6 0.81 -5.34 4.81
N ILE A 7 -0.17 -4.81 4.09
CA ILE A 7 -1.59 -5.01 4.40
C ILE A 7 -2.06 -6.41 3.99
N VAL A 8 -1.52 -6.95 2.89
CA VAL A 8 -1.77 -8.35 2.50
C VAL A 8 -1.26 -9.31 3.56
N ILE A 9 -0.07 -9.08 4.15
CA ILE A 9 0.45 -9.89 5.26
C ILE A 9 -0.51 -9.86 6.45
N LEU A 10 -0.92 -8.67 6.89
CA LEU A 10 -1.89 -8.53 7.99
C LEU A 10 -3.20 -9.28 7.69
N LYS A 11 -3.71 -9.20 6.45
CA LYS A 11 -4.91 -9.94 6.05
C LYS A 11 -4.75 -11.45 6.20
N GLU A 12 -3.60 -11.99 5.82
CA GLU A 12 -3.31 -13.42 6.00
C GLU A 12 -3.17 -13.79 7.47
N GLU A 13 -2.45 -12.99 8.26
CA GLU A 13 -2.25 -13.23 9.70
C GLU A 13 -3.55 -13.11 10.51
N ALA A 14 -4.47 -12.23 10.11
CA ALA A 14 -5.79 -12.09 10.71
C ALA A 14 -6.79 -13.16 10.26
N SER A 15 -6.52 -13.90 9.17
CA SER A 15 -7.45 -14.87 8.60
C SER A 15 -7.98 -15.94 9.58
N PRO A 16 -7.24 -16.40 10.62
CA PRO A 16 -7.77 -17.34 11.61
C PRO A 16 -8.94 -16.80 12.45
N PHE A 17 -9.19 -15.49 12.42
CA PHE A 17 -10.35 -14.87 13.10
C PHE A 17 -11.58 -14.76 12.20
N THR A 18 -11.50 -15.19 10.93
CA THR A 18 -12.66 -15.21 10.02
C THR A 18 -13.71 -16.18 10.55
N GLY A 19 -14.97 -15.76 10.55
CA GLY A 19 -16.10 -16.52 11.07
C GLY A 19 -16.24 -16.48 12.60
N LYS A 20 -15.30 -15.87 13.33
CA LYS A 20 -15.39 -15.71 14.79
C LYS A 20 -16.24 -14.50 15.16
N ARG A 21 -16.86 -14.59 16.34
CA ARG A 21 -17.60 -13.49 16.97
C ARG A 21 -16.65 -12.66 17.82
N VAL A 22 -16.78 -11.34 17.74
CA VAL A 22 -16.02 -10.42 18.59
C VAL A 22 -16.63 -10.45 19.99
N ALA A 23 -15.92 -11.03 20.96
CA ALA A 23 -16.37 -11.12 22.35
C ALA A 23 -16.34 -9.76 23.06
N ALA A 24 -15.35 -8.93 22.73
CA ALA A 24 -15.27 -7.55 23.22
C ALA A 24 -14.52 -6.65 22.23
N ALA A 25 -14.90 -5.37 22.18
CA ALA A 25 -14.23 -4.37 21.37
C ALA A 25 -13.83 -3.16 22.22
N GLN A 26 -12.56 -2.77 22.16
CA GLN A 26 -12.01 -1.71 23.00
C GLN A 26 -11.09 -0.79 22.21
N GLY A 27 -10.82 0.40 22.74
CA GLY A 27 -9.84 1.34 22.19
C GLY A 27 -10.36 2.78 22.19
N ASN A 28 -9.57 3.68 21.62
CA ASN A 28 -9.87 5.11 21.61
C ASN A 28 -10.19 5.66 20.20
N ALA A 29 -10.49 4.79 19.23
CA ALA A 29 -11.05 5.21 17.94
C ALA A 29 -12.44 5.81 18.12
N ARG A 30 -12.77 6.81 17.30
CA ARG A 30 -14.07 7.49 17.31
C ARG A 30 -15.08 6.71 16.47
N ILE A 31 -15.40 5.49 16.90
CA ILE A 31 -16.43 4.62 16.35
C ILE A 31 -17.21 4.00 17.50
N ASP A 32 -18.41 3.49 17.22
CA ASP A 32 -19.18 2.73 18.21
C ASP A 32 -18.55 1.33 18.38
N MET A 33 -17.91 1.10 19.52
CA MET A 33 -17.28 -0.20 19.84
C MET A 33 -18.34 -1.26 20.15
N GLY A 34 -19.44 -0.89 20.82
CA GLY A 34 -20.51 -1.82 21.18
C GLY A 34 -21.18 -2.43 19.94
N ARG A 35 -21.20 -1.69 18.82
CA ARG A 35 -21.64 -2.23 17.52
C ARG A 35 -20.80 -3.40 17.02
N LEU A 36 -19.54 -3.51 17.43
CA LEU A 36 -18.64 -4.58 16.98
C LEU A 36 -18.80 -5.84 17.83
N GLU A 37 -19.22 -5.70 19.08
CA GLU A 37 -19.42 -6.81 20.01
C GLU A 37 -20.52 -7.73 19.51
N GLU A 38 -20.32 -9.03 19.74
CA GLU A 38 -21.20 -10.12 19.29
C GLU A 38 -21.39 -10.23 17.77
N GLN A 39 -20.77 -9.35 16.98
CA GLN A 39 -20.78 -9.45 15.53
C GLN A 39 -19.78 -10.49 15.04
N GLN A 40 -20.18 -11.23 14.02
CA GLN A 40 -19.32 -12.18 13.33
C GLN A 40 -18.48 -11.47 12.26
N ILE A 41 -17.18 -11.73 12.23
CA ILE A 41 -16.31 -11.30 11.13
C ILE A 41 -16.57 -12.19 9.93
N LEU A 42 -17.11 -11.63 8.84
CA LEU A 42 -17.40 -12.36 7.62
C LEU A 42 -16.13 -12.60 6.80
N SER A 43 -15.26 -11.59 6.70
CA SER A 43 -13.99 -11.71 5.99
C SER A 43 -13.04 -10.57 6.33
N PHE A 44 -11.75 -10.82 6.12
CA PHE A 44 -10.74 -9.78 6.04
C PHE A 44 -10.37 -9.54 4.58
N LYS A 45 -10.36 -8.27 4.17
CA LYS A 45 -9.94 -7.84 2.84
C LYS A 45 -8.81 -6.83 2.94
N SER A 46 -8.09 -6.67 1.83
CA SER A 46 -7.11 -5.62 1.64
C SER A 46 -7.47 -4.87 0.37
N TRP A 47 -7.46 -3.54 0.43
CA TRP A 47 -7.52 -2.70 -0.77
C TRP A 47 -6.42 -1.65 -0.68
N GLY A 48 -5.42 -1.73 -1.55
CA GLY A 48 -4.26 -0.87 -1.51
C GLY A 48 -3.62 -0.81 -0.13
N LYS A 49 -3.69 0.34 0.56
CA LYS A 49 -3.13 0.52 1.93
C LYS A 49 -4.18 0.43 3.05
N HIS A 50 -5.39 -0.01 2.72
CA HIS A 50 -6.49 -0.19 3.68
C HIS A 50 -6.65 -1.65 4.04
N PHE A 51 -6.64 -1.91 5.34
CA PHE A 51 -7.07 -3.18 5.91
C PHE A 51 -8.58 -3.10 6.21
N LEU A 52 -9.34 -4.11 5.83
CA LEU A 52 -10.80 -4.11 5.86
C LEU A 52 -11.29 -5.31 6.67
N ILE A 53 -12.04 -5.04 7.74
CA ILE A 53 -12.71 -6.06 8.56
C ILE A 53 -14.19 -6.00 8.22
N CYS A 54 -14.70 -7.01 7.52
CA CYS A 54 -16.04 -7.00 6.97
C CYS A 54 -17.01 -7.71 7.93
N PHE A 55 -18.07 -7.01 8.31
CA PHE A 55 -19.19 -7.52 9.10
C PHE A 55 -20.46 -7.55 8.23
N ALA A 56 -21.56 -8.06 8.77
CA ALA A 56 -22.85 -7.96 8.11
C ALA A 56 -23.30 -6.49 8.05
N GLY A 57 -23.44 -5.95 6.83
CA GLY A 57 -23.95 -4.59 6.59
C GLY A 57 -22.97 -3.44 6.83
N PHE A 58 -21.72 -3.69 7.24
CA PHE A 58 -20.69 -2.65 7.36
C PHE A 58 -19.26 -3.22 7.36
N THR A 59 -18.28 -2.35 7.19
CA THR A 59 -16.85 -2.69 7.19
C THR A 59 -16.04 -1.69 8.02
N ILE A 60 -15.13 -2.20 8.86
CA ILE A 60 -14.14 -1.37 9.53
C ILE A 60 -12.90 -1.23 8.63
N ARG A 61 -12.66 -0.01 8.18
CA ARG A 61 -11.49 0.37 7.39
C ARG A 61 -10.39 0.92 8.28
N ILE A 62 -9.23 0.29 8.23
CA ILE A 62 -8.03 0.69 8.97
C ILE A 62 -6.94 1.14 8.00
N HIS A 63 -6.39 2.34 8.22
CA HIS A 63 -5.25 2.89 7.48
C HIS A 63 -4.10 3.24 8.44
N PHE A 64 -2.93 2.66 8.25
CA PHE A 64 -1.81 2.69 9.20
C PHE A 64 -0.87 3.91 9.08
N LEU A 65 -1.15 4.86 8.18
CA LEU A 65 -0.33 6.08 8.04
C LEU A 65 1.17 5.74 7.88
N MET A 66 2.07 6.44 8.59
CA MET A 66 3.52 6.19 8.51
C MET A 66 4.03 5.18 9.54
N PHE A 67 3.49 5.23 10.76
CA PHE A 67 4.00 4.54 11.96
C PHE A 67 2.97 3.62 12.61
N GLY A 68 1.85 3.38 11.95
CA GLY A 68 0.86 2.42 12.42
C GLY A 68 1.44 1.02 12.50
N SER A 69 0.94 0.27 13.46
CA SER A 69 1.30 -1.13 13.68
C SER A 69 0.09 -1.90 14.19
N TYR A 70 0.13 -3.20 14.08
CA TYR A 70 -0.81 -4.11 14.74
C TYR A 70 -0.02 -5.14 15.52
N LEU A 71 -0.70 -5.86 16.40
CA LEU A 71 -0.23 -7.05 17.09
C LEU A 71 -1.37 -8.06 17.18
N ILE A 72 -1.06 -9.34 17.06
CA ILE A 72 -2.02 -10.45 17.21
C ILE A 72 -1.56 -11.27 18.41
N ASN A 73 -2.47 -11.53 19.36
CA ASN A 73 -2.19 -12.24 20.61
C ASN A 73 -1.06 -11.62 21.46
N GLU A 74 -0.74 -10.36 21.21
CA GLU A 74 0.29 -9.58 21.89
C GLU A 74 -0.17 -8.13 22.08
N ARG A 75 0.36 -7.45 23.09
CA ARG A 75 -0.03 -6.09 23.48
C ARG A 75 1.20 -5.20 23.69
N LYS A 76 1.06 -3.90 23.42
CA LYS A 76 2.00 -2.86 23.88
C LYS A 76 1.41 -2.13 25.09
N LYS A 77 2.27 -1.43 25.84
CA LYS A 77 1.83 -0.53 26.93
C LYS A 77 0.93 0.62 26.45
N ALA A 78 1.02 0.99 25.16
CA ALA A 78 0.18 2.04 24.59
C ALA A 78 -1.27 1.57 24.46
N VAL A 79 -2.22 2.51 24.58
CA VAL A 79 -3.64 2.23 24.36
C VAL A 79 -3.91 2.00 22.86
N PRO A 80 -4.56 0.89 22.46
CA PRO A 80 -4.89 0.64 21.06
C PRO A 80 -5.95 1.61 20.54
N ARG A 81 -5.91 1.88 19.23
CA ARG A 81 -7.00 2.58 18.52
C ARG A 81 -8.24 1.71 18.46
N LEU A 82 -8.04 0.44 18.14
CA LEU A 82 -9.05 -0.59 18.14
C LEU A 82 -8.40 -1.90 18.58
N ARG A 83 -9.12 -2.64 19.39
CA ARG A 83 -8.81 -3.97 19.83
C ARG A 83 -10.07 -4.80 19.68
N LEU A 84 -9.91 -5.98 19.10
CA LEU A 84 -10.95 -6.99 18.97
C LEU A 84 -10.50 -8.20 19.76
N GLU A 85 -11.28 -8.60 20.75
CA GLU A 85 -11.08 -9.80 21.54
C GLU A 85 -12.04 -10.90 21.04
N PHE A 86 -11.53 -12.12 21.02
CA PHE A 86 -12.23 -13.34 20.64
C PHE A 86 -11.94 -14.40 21.71
N ASP A 87 -12.72 -15.49 21.73
CA ASP A 87 -12.57 -16.55 22.74
C ASP A 87 -11.15 -17.16 22.82
N ASP A 88 -10.44 -17.18 21.69
CA ASP A 88 -9.12 -17.82 21.54
C ASP A 88 -8.02 -16.87 21.04
N GLY A 89 -8.23 -15.55 21.12
CA GLY A 89 -7.20 -14.59 20.75
C GLY A 89 -7.67 -13.15 20.61
N GLU A 90 -6.77 -12.31 20.13
CA GLU A 90 -7.03 -10.88 19.96
C GLU A 90 -6.24 -10.26 18.81
N ILE A 91 -6.78 -9.16 18.27
CA ILE A 91 -6.07 -8.30 17.32
C ILE A 91 -6.09 -6.87 17.83
N ASN A 92 -4.90 -6.27 17.97
CA ASN A 92 -4.70 -4.93 18.50
C ASN A 92 -4.11 -4.01 17.42
N PHE A 93 -4.76 -2.86 17.16
CA PHE A 93 -4.32 -1.86 16.18
C PHE A 93 -3.86 -0.57 16.85
N TYR A 94 -2.69 -0.06 16.43
CA TYR A 94 -2.04 1.12 17.00
C TYR A 94 -1.68 2.14 15.92
N THR A 95 -1.77 3.44 16.27
CA THR A 95 -1.40 4.58 15.41
C THR A 95 -1.99 4.45 13.98
N CYS A 96 -3.31 4.30 13.91
CA CYS A 96 -4.05 4.15 12.66
C CYS A 96 -5.30 5.03 12.64
N ALA A 97 -5.73 5.35 11.42
CA ALA A 97 -7.04 5.95 11.16
C ALA A 97 -8.05 4.84 10.94
N ILE A 98 -9.17 4.91 11.64
CA ILE A 98 -10.26 3.92 11.58
C ILE A 98 -11.53 4.64 11.13
N LYS A 99 -12.24 4.05 10.17
CA LYS A 99 -13.55 4.51 9.72
C LYS A 99 -14.49 3.31 9.55
N VAL A 100 -15.76 3.53 9.83
CA VAL A 100 -16.83 2.61 9.45
C VAL A 100 -17.27 2.95 8.02
N LEU A 101 -17.42 1.93 7.17
CA LEU A 101 -18.02 2.01 5.86
C LEU A 101 -19.34 1.25 5.93
N GLU A 102 -20.47 1.93 5.71
CA GLU A 102 -21.79 1.30 5.74
C GLU A 102 -22.09 0.56 4.43
N GLY A 103 -22.84 -0.53 4.49
CA GLY A 103 -23.25 -1.30 3.31
C GLY A 103 -22.20 -2.30 2.82
N ASP A 104 -22.32 -2.69 1.55
CA ASP A 104 -21.36 -3.59 0.91
C ASP A 104 -20.04 -2.84 0.64
N VAL A 105 -18.93 -3.43 1.08
CA VAL A 105 -17.58 -2.93 0.83
C VAL A 105 -17.26 -2.74 -0.66
N ASN A 106 -17.91 -3.50 -1.54
CA ASN A 106 -17.73 -3.39 -3.00
C ASN A 106 -18.23 -2.04 -3.55
N ASP A 107 -19.17 -1.38 -2.88
CA ASP A 107 -19.66 -0.06 -3.29
C ASP A 107 -18.66 1.07 -2.97
N HIS A 108 -17.68 0.79 -2.10
CA HIS A 108 -16.68 1.78 -1.64
C HIS A 108 -15.37 1.73 -2.42
N TYR A 109 -15.13 0.69 -3.22
CA TYR A 109 -13.81 0.44 -3.83
C TYR A 109 -13.88 -0.02 -5.29
N ASP A 110 -13.02 0.57 -6.12
CA ASP A 110 -12.65 0.02 -7.43
C ASP A 110 -11.52 -1.00 -7.23
N TRP A 111 -11.88 -2.29 -7.15
CA TRP A 111 -10.91 -3.39 -6.98
C TRP A 111 -9.90 -3.49 -8.11
N SER A 112 -10.25 -3.00 -9.29
CA SER A 112 -9.37 -3.07 -10.46
C SER A 112 -8.18 -2.10 -10.42
N GLY A 113 -8.16 -1.19 -9.44
CA GLY A 113 -7.04 -0.29 -9.16
C GLY A 113 -6.04 -0.80 -8.12
N ASP A 114 -6.31 -1.90 -7.41
CA ASP A 114 -5.38 -2.49 -6.44
C ASP A 114 -4.40 -3.42 -7.15
N VAL A 115 -3.10 -3.10 -7.09
CA VAL A 115 -2.04 -3.82 -7.81
C VAL A 115 -1.86 -5.26 -7.33
N MET A 116 -2.36 -5.60 -6.14
CA MET A 116 -2.27 -6.94 -5.55
C MET A 116 -3.60 -7.70 -5.54
N ASN A 117 -4.67 -7.10 -6.05
CA ASN A 117 -5.97 -7.76 -6.15
C ASN A 117 -6.06 -8.60 -7.44
N PRO A 118 -6.70 -9.78 -7.43
CA PRO A 118 -6.95 -10.57 -8.65
C PRO A 118 -7.68 -9.81 -9.77
N GLU A 119 -8.49 -8.80 -9.42
CA GLU A 119 -9.21 -7.95 -10.38
C GLU A 119 -8.37 -6.80 -10.97
N TRP A 120 -7.10 -6.68 -10.58
CA TRP A 120 -6.17 -5.67 -11.10
C TRP A 120 -6.24 -5.58 -12.63
N ASN A 121 -6.42 -4.36 -13.14
CA ASN A 121 -6.58 -4.14 -14.56
C ASN A 121 -5.55 -3.14 -15.11
N ALA A 122 -4.44 -3.68 -15.61
CA ALA A 122 -3.37 -2.89 -16.24
C ALA A 122 -3.86 -1.99 -17.39
N ARG A 123 -4.89 -2.40 -18.15
CA ARG A 123 -5.45 -1.58 -19.24
C ARG A 123 -6.19 -0.36 -18.70
N LYS A 124 -6.99 -0.52 -17.64
CA LYS A 124 -7.63 0.61 -16.94
C LYS A 124 -6.60 1.55 -16.33
N ALA A 125 -5.56 1.02 -15.67
CA ALA A 125 -4.47 1.84 -15.14
C ALA A 125 -3.79 2.67 -16.24
N LYS A 126 -3.48 2.04 -17.38
CA LYS A 126 -2.94 2.74 -18.56
C LYS A 126 -3.87 3.85 -19.06
N LYS A 127 -5.18 3.58 -19.14
CA LYS A 127 -6.17 4.59 -19.55
C LYS A 127 -6.20 5.77 -18.57
N LYS A 128 -6.18 5.50 -17.27
CA LYS A 128 -6.13 6.56 -16.23
C LYS A 128 -4.84 7.39 -16.34
N LEU A 129 -3.68 6.76 -16.59
CA LEU A 129 -2.42 7.49 -16.82
C LEU A 129 -2.44 8.41 -18.05
N LYS A 130 -3.03 7.95 -19.16
CA LYS A 130 -3.19 8.77 -20.37
C LYS A 130 -4.04 10.02 -20.13
N ALA A 131 -4.90 10.01 -19.11
CA ALA A 131 -5.73 11.16 -18.75
C ALA A 131 -5.01 12.19 -17.86
N ILE A 132 -3.77 11.94 -17.43
CA ILE A 132 -2.96 12.84 -16.60
C ILE A 132 -1.54 13.04 -17.19
N PRO A 133 -1.41 13.43 -18.46
CA PRO A 133 -0.13 13.46 -19.16
C PRO A 133 0.90 14.41 -18.51
N ASP A 134 0.44 15.53 -17.95
CA ASP A 134 1.31 16.56 -17.38
C ASP A 134 1.76 16.25 -15.94
N LYS A 135 1.27 15.16 -15.34
CA LYS A 135 1.70 14.75 -14.01
C LYS A 135 3.04 14.02 -14.09
N MET A 136 3.96 14.36 -13.18
CA MET A 136 5.23 13.64 -13.05
C MET A 136 4.98 12.17 -12.65
N ILE A 137 5.73 11.24 -13.25
CA ILE A 137 5.53 9.81 -13.05
C ILE A 137 5.67 9.38 -11.59
N CYS A 138 6.51 10.07 -10.80
CA CYS A 138 6.65 9.80 -9.37
C CYS A 138 5.35 10.09 -8.57
N ASP A 139 4.55 11.06 -8.99
CA ASP A 139 3.24 11.34 -8.40
C ASP A 139 2.16 10.40 -8.93
N SER A 140 2.20 10.11 -10.24
CA SER A 140 1.26 9.19 -10.91
C SER A 140 1.29 7.79 -10.30
N LEU A 141 2.48 7.25 -10.02
CA LEU A 141 2.64 5.96 -9.33
C LEU A 141 2.11 5.97 -7.88
N LEU A 142 1.94 7.14 -7.28
CA LEU A 142 1.39 7.28 -5.93
C LEU A 142 -0.12 7.58 -5.92
N GLU A 143 -0.77 7.72 -7.08
CA GLU A 143 -2.22 7.86 -7.15
C GLU A 143 -2.91 6.55 -6.79
N GLN A 144 -3.61 6.52 -5.65
CA GLN A 144 -4.24 5.29 -5.17
C GLN A 144 -5.44 4.88 -6.06
N ASP A 145 -6.05 5.80 -6.81
CA ASP A 145 -7.09 5.45 -7.77
C ASP A 145 -6.55 4.74 -9.03
N ILE A 146 -5.22 4.76 -9.24
CA ILE A 146 -4.55 4.11 -10.37
C ILE A 146 -3.72 2.92 -9.91
N PHE A 147 -2.95 3.09 -8.83
CA PHE A 147 -2.01 2.12 -8.29
C PHE A 147 -2.21 2.00 -6.77
N SER A 148 -3.39 1.55 -6.37
CA SER A 148 -3.68 1.28 -4.96
C SER A 148 -2.68 0.29 -4.39
N GLY A 149 -2.07 0.66 -3.26
CA GLY A 149 -1.05 -0.15 -2.60
C GLY A 149 0.38 0.33 -2.87
N VAL A 150 0.64 0.94 -4.03
CA VAL A 150 1.98 1.47 -4.36
C VAL A 150 2.31 2.63 -3.44
N GLY A 151 3.45 2.54 -2.73
CA GLY A 151 3.99 3.61 -1.90
C GLY A 151 5.37 4.04 -2.34
N ASN A 152 6.09 4.67 -1.42
CA ASN A 152 7.33 5.37 -1.76
C ASN A 152 8.49 4.39 -2.03
N ILE A 153 8.49 3.22 -1.40
CA ILE A 153 9.50 2.18 -1.68
C ILE A 153 9.27 1.66 -3.10
N ILE A 154 8.08 1.14 -3.39
CA ILE A 154 7.72 0.56 -4.69
C ILE A 154 7.99 1.58 -5.81
N LYS A 155 7.49 2.82 -5.67
CA LYS A 155 7.73 3.91 -6.64
C LYS A 155 9.21 4.08 -7.00
N ASN A 156 10.09 4.18 -5.99
CA ASN A 156 11.51 4.41 -6.23
C ASN A 156 12.18 3.21 -6.91
N GLU A 157 11.84 2.01 -6.48
CA GLU A 157 12.46 0.78 -6.98
C GLU A 157 12.03 0.48 -8.41
N VAL A 158 10.74 0.65 -8.74
CA VAL A 158 10.21 0.52 -10.10
C VAL A 158 10.89 1.50 -11.05
N LEU A 159 10.91 2.79 -10.72
CA LEU A 159 11.52 3.83 -11.56
C LEU A 159 13.02 3.61 -11.73
N TYR A 160 13.71 3.17 -10.68
CA TYR A 160 15.12 2.83 -10.76
C TYR A 160 15.34 1.67 -11.73
N ARG A 161 14.63 0.55 -11.57
CA ARG A 161 14.76 -0.65 -12.42
C ARG A 161 14.55 -0.33 -13.89
N LEU A 162 13.53 0.47 -14.19
CA LEU A 162 13.15 0.84 -15.55
C LEU A 162 13.89 2.07 -16.10
N LYS A 163 14.90 2.59 -15.40
CA LYS A 163 15.73 3.71 -15.87
C LYS A 163 14.90 4.97 -16.20
N VAL A 164 13.82 5.23 -15.46
CA VAL A 164 12.97 6.42 -15.64
C VAL A 164 13.19 7.41 -14.51
N HIS A 165 13.45 8.67 -14.84
CA HIS A 165 13.62 9.74 -13.85
C HIS A 165 12.27 10.05 -13.18
N PRO A 166 12.22 10.24 -11.85
CA PRO A 166 10.97 10.48 -11.13
C PRO A 166 10.18 11.71 -11.62
N GLU A 167 10.86 12.72 -12.14
CA GLU A 167 10.23 13.96 -12.64
C GLU A 167 9.87 13.92 -14.13
N SER A 168 9.98 12.75 -14.77
CA SER A 168 9.49 12.58 -16.13
C SER A 168 7.98 12.82 -16.19
N LEU A 169 7.50 13.58 -17.18
CA LEU A 169 6.06 13.76 -17.40
C LEU A 169 5.45 12.45 -17.91
N THR A 170 4.31 12.05 -17.34
CA THR A 170 3.66 10.77 -17.65
C THR A 170 3.35 10.65 -19.15
N GLY A 171 2.94 11.74 -19.79
CA GLY A 171 2.62 11.80 -21.21
C GLY A 171 3.85 11.78 -22.14
N SER A 172 5.03 12.18 -21.64
CA SER A 172 6.28 12.21 -22.41
C SER A 172 7.04 10.88 -22.39
N ILE A 173 6.64 9.94 -21.52
CA ILE A 173 7.25 8.61 -21.45
C ILE A 173 6.71 7.75 -22.60
N PRO A 174 7.57 7.05 -23.38
CA PRO A 174 7.14 6.15 -24.44
C PRO A 174 6.08 5.13 -23.97
N ASP A 175 5.08 4.84 -24.80
CA ASP A 175 3.97 3.95 -24.44
C ASP A 175 4.42 2.52 -24.08
N ALA A 176 5.54 2.06 -24.65
CA ALA A 176 6.19 0.80 -24.26
C ALA A 176 6.71 0.85 -22.81
N GLU A 177 7.40 1.92 -22.42
CA GLU A 177 7.92 2.12 -21.06
C GLU A 177 6.78 2.30 -20.05
N ILE A 178 5.69 2.98 -20.40
CA ILE A 178 4.50 3.06 -19.55
C ILE A 178 3.91 1.67 -19.27
N ARG A 179 3.88 0.78 -20.28
CA ARG A 179 3.41 -0.60 -20.07
C ARG A 179 4.31 -1.37 -19.10
N GLU A 180 5.64 -1.23 -19.24
CA GLU A 180 6.58 -1.85 -18.32
C GLU A 180 6.48 -1.27 -16.91
N ILE A 181 6.29 0.05 -16.75
CA ILE A 181 6.06 0.68 -15.43
C ILE A 181 4.83 0.09 -14.75
N ILE A 182 3.72 -0.05 -15.47
CA ILE A 182 2.47 -0.62 -14.93
C ILE A 182 2.70 -2.07 -14.48
N LYS A 183 3.35 -2.86 -15.33
CA LYS A 183 3.66 -4.28 -15.06
C LYS A 183 4.59 -4.41 -13.85
N GLU A 184 5.65 -3.61 -13.81
CA GLU A 184 6.67 -3.65 -12.78
C GLU A 184 6.15 -3.14 -11.43
N ALA A 185 5.22 -2.19 -11.41
CA ALA A 185 4.54 -1.75 -10.19
C ALA A 185 3.79 -2.91 -9.50
N GLN A 186 3.09 -3.72 -10.29
CA GLN A 186 2.46 -4.94 -9.78
C GLN A 186 3.50 -5.99 -9.39
N HIS A 187 4.46 -6.29 -10.28
CA HIS A 187 5.46 -7.33 -10.06
C HIS A 187 6.29 -7.07 -8.79
N TYR A 188 6.84 -5.86 -8.64
CA TYR A 188 7.60 -5.48 -7.45
C TYR A 188 6.75 -5.54 -6.17
N SER A 189 5.43 -5.31 -6.24
CA SER A 189 4.55 -5.44 -5.08
C SER A 189 4.49 -6.89 -4.57
N PHE A 190 4.48 -7.87 -5.47
CA PHE A 190 4.55 -9.29 -5.10
C PHE A 190 5.95 -9.70 -4.62
N GLU A 191 7.02 -9.23 -5.26
CA GLU A 191 8.39 -9.46 -4.73
C GLU A 191 8.57 -8.86 -3.33
N PHE A 192 8.07 -7.63 -3.12
CA PHE A 192 8.03 -7.00 -1.82
C PHE A 192 7.35 -7.93 -0.82
N LEU A 193 6.14 -8.41 -1.12
CA LEU A 193 5.39 -9.31 -0.24
C LEU A 193 6.24 -10.51 0.18
N GLU A 194 6.84 -11.21 -0.78
CA GLU A 194 7.67 -12.39 -0.52
C GLU A 194 8.88 -12.06 0.35
N TRP A 195 9.65 -11.03 0.00
CA TRP A 195 10.83 -10.63 0.77
C TRP A 195 10.46 -10.09 2.15
N LYS A 196 9.28 -9.47 2.29
CA LYS A 196 8.83 -8.94 3.57
C LYS A 196 8.44 -10.08 4.52
N LYS A 197 7.78 -11.13 4.04
CA LYS A 197 7.49 -12.35 4.82
C LYS A 197 8.77 -13.04 5.31
N LYS A 198 9.83 -13.02 4.50
CA LYS A 198 11.15 -13.57 4.86
C LYS A 198 12.01 -12.61 5.70
N SER A 199 11.53 -11.40 6.01
CA SER A 199 12.30 -10.33 6.66
C SER A 199 13.55 -9.87 5.88
N GLU A 200 13.53 -9.98 4.55
CA GLU A 200 14.66 -9.69 3.66
C GLU A 200 14.48 -8.43 2.82
N LEU A 201 13.31 -7.80 2.81
CA LEU A 201 12.96 -6.67 1.93
C LEU A 201 14.09 -5.63 1.74
N LYS A 202 14.74 -5.19 2.83
CA LYS A 202 15.79 -4.15 2.76
C LYS A 202 17.04 -4.60 1.99
N LYS A 203 17.32 -5.90 1.96
CA LYS A 203 18.44 -6.49 1.22
C LYS A 203 18.27 -6.30 -0.29
N HIS A 204 17.01 -6.27 -0.75
CA HIS A 204 16.65 -6.17 -2.18
C HIS A 204 16.50 -4.75 -2.71
N TRP A 205 16.58 -3.72 -1.85
CA TRP A 205 16.53 -2.33 -2.32
C TRP A 205 17.74 -2.00 -3.20
N LEU A 206 17.48 -1.47 -4.38
CA LEU A 206 18.50 -1.07 -5.36
C LEU A 206 18.78 0.43 -5.32
N ALA A 207 17.76 1.25 -5.05
CA ALA A 207 17.86 2.71 -4.99
C ALA A 207 17.41 3.29 -3.67
N TYR A 208 16.31 2.78 -3.12
CA TYR A 208 15.68 3.33 -1.93
C TYR A 208 16.67 3.34 -0.75
N THR A 209 16.95 4.54 -0.23
CA THR A 209 17.93 4.79 0.85
C THR A 209 19.37 4.36 0.57
N LYS A 210 19.71 4.02 -0.67
CA LYS A 210 21.09 3.75 -1.09
C LYS A 210 21.83 5.06 -1.36
N LYS A 211 23.16 5.02 -1.20
CA LYS A 211 24.05 6.16 -1.45
C LYS A 211 24.69 6.12 -2.84
N THR A 212 24.82 4.93 -3.42
CA THR A 212 25.56 4.68 -4.66
C THR A 212 24.74 3.82 -5.60
N CYS A 213 24.72 4.15 -6.88
CA CYS A 213 23.99 3.43 -7.91
C CYS A 213 24.69 2.12 -8.23
N LYS A 214 23.95 1.00 -8.17
CA LYS A 214 24.46 -0.35 -8.47
C LYS A 214 24.77 -0.61 -9.95
N ARG A 215 24.54 0.36 -10.84
CA ARG A 215 24.75 0.21 -12.30
C ARG A 215 25.97 0.95 -12.82
N CYS A 216 26.30 2.10 -12.23
CA CYS A 216 27.37 2.98 -12.72
C CYS A 216 28.27 3.52 -11.60
N ASP A 217 28.06 3.07 -10.36
CA ASP A 217 28.83 3.46 -9.17
C ASP A 217 28.86 4.97 -8.83
N LEU A 218 28.05 5.78 -9.52
CA LEU A 218 27.83 7.19 -9.19
C LEU A 218 26.85 7.36 -8.00
N PRO A 219 26.87 8.51 -7.31
CA PRO A 219 25.94 8.78 -6.21
C PRO A 219 24.46 8.68 -6.61
N ILE A 220 23.65 8.17 -5.68
CA ILE A 220 22.18 8.28 -5.74
C ILE A 220 21.77 9.62 -5.15
N ILE A 221 21.01 10.39 -5.93
CA ILE A 221 20.42 11.65 -5.51
C ILE A 221 19.18 11.37 -4.67
N LYS A 222 19.04 12.12 -3.58
CA LYS A 222 17.91 12.05 -2.65
C LYS A 222 17.25 13.42 -2.56
N GLU A 223 16.08 13.56 -3.18
CA GLU A 223 15.36 14.83 -3.27
C GLU A 223 13.85 14.66 -3.06
N TYR A 224 13.14 15.77 -2.89
CA TYR A 224 11.69 15.81 -2.83
C TYR A 224 11.12 16.19 -4.19
N THR A 225 10.68 15.20 -4.94
CA THR A 225 10.19 15.37 -6.32
C THR A 225 8.67 15.39 -6.37
N GLY A 226 8.13 15.87 -7.50
CA GLY A 226 6.69 15.92 -7.73
C GLY A 226 5.98 17.01 -6.93
N ALA A 227 4.71 17.21 -7.23
CA ALA A 227 3.81 18.11 -6.51
C ALA A 227 3.55 17.62 -5.08
N LYS A 228 3.53 16.29 -4.85
CA LYS A 228 3.33 15.71 -3.51
C LYS A 228 4.57 15.83 -2.61
N LYS A 229 5.69 16.36 -3.13
CA LYS A 229 6.97 16.50 -2.43
C LYS A 229 7.33 15.24 -1.64
N ARG A 230 7.36 14.10 -2.33
CA ARG A 230 7.71 12.80 -1.73
C ARG A 230 9.17 12.49 -2.06
N ARG A 231 9.89 11.91 -1.09
CA ARG A 231 11.31 11.57 -1.27
C ARG A 231 11.51 10.60 -2.43
N SER A 232 12.38 10.96 -3.35
CA SER A 232 12.84 10.11 -4.43
C SER A 232 14.33 9.81 -4.26
N PHE A 233 14.73 8.62 -4.69
CA PHE A 233 16.10 8.13 -4.70
C PHE A 233 16.39 7.68 -6.12
N PHE A 234 17.24 8.40 -6.83
CA PHE A 234 17.46 8.16 -8.26
C PHE A 234 18.90 8.44 -8.68
N CYS A 235 19.31 7.86 -9.80
CA CYS A 235 20.61 8.10 -10.41
C CYS A 235 20.44 8.99 -11.64
N ILE A 236 21.03 10.18 -11.63
CA ILE A 236 20.96 11.14 -12.75
C ILE A 236 21.58 10.60 -14.05
N ASN A 237 22.54 9.68 -13.96
CA ASN A 237 23.19 9.09 -15.12
C ASN A 237 22.37 7.94 -15.72
N CYS A 238 21.77 7.08 -14.89
CA CYS A 238 21.08 5.89 -15.36
C CYS A 238 19.58 6.06 -15.58
N GLN A 239 18.95 7.09 -15.01
CA GLN A 239 17.51 7.31 -15.15
C GLN A 239 17.23 8.48 -16.09
N LYS A 240 16.66 8.18 -17.25
CA LYS A 240 16.35 9.15 -18.30
C LYS A 240 15.17 10.02 -17.90
N LEU A 241 15.33 11.33 -18.05
CA LEU A 241 14.26 12.31 -17.88
C LEU A 241 13.49 12.48 -19.19
N TYR A 242 12.20 12.21 -19.16
CA TYR A 242 11.29 12.49 -20.27
C TYR A 242 10.51 13.77 -19.96
N HIS A 243 10.86 14.85 -20.64
CA HIS A 243 10.14 16.12 -20.65
C HIS A 243 9.67 16.35 -22.10
N GLY A 244 8.53 17.04 -22.24
CA GLY A 244 8.00 17.45 -23.54
C GLY A 244 8.85 18.55 -24.16
#